data_AF-A0A971VGU5-F1
#
_entry.id   AF-A0A971VGU5-F1
#
_cell.length_a   1.000
_cell.length_b   1.000
_cell.length_c   1.000
_cell.angle_alpha   90.00
_cell.angle_beta   90.00
_cell.angle_gamma   90.00
#
_symmetry.space_group_name_H-M   'P 1'
#
loop_
_entity.id
_entity.type
_entity.pdbx_description
1 polymer ?
#
loop_
_entity_poly.entity_id
_entity_poly.type
_entity_poly.pdbx_seq_one_letter_code
_entity_poly.pdbx_strand_id
1 'polypeptide(L)'
;LNLCKNRQTKAAFNFHYESGSIETIKALVKGGTGYSLVPELSVGPDDKPHVKRFSEPEPAREISIVCHKSLNRPALIDSIKQQIRESLPSHIKRPREFTRIQWR
;
A
#
# COMPACT_ATOMS: atom_id res chain seq x y z
N LEU A 1 3.33 16.25 -10.72
CA LEU A 1 1.87 16.54 -10.82
C LEU A 1 1.43 16.78 -9.39
N ASN A 2 1.05 18.01 -9.04
CA ASN A 2 0.85 18.44 -7.64
C ASN A 2 -0.46 17.89 -7.07
N LEU A 3 -0.47 16.61 -6.66
CA LEU A 3 -1.64 15.96 -6.04
C LEU A 3 -1.88 16.39 -4.57
N CYS A 4 -0.90 17.05 -3.94
CA CYS A 4 -0.99 17.52 -2.55
C CYS A 4 -0.81 19.04 -2.41
N LYS A 5 -1.14 19.84 -3.44
CA LYS A 5 -1.36 21.26 -3.18
C LYS A 5 -2.70 21.38 -2.46
N ASN A 6 -2.60 21.61 -1.16
CA ASN A 6 -3.68 21.99 -0.26
C ASN A 6 -4.28 23.33 -0.71
N ARG A 7 -4.98 23.31 -1.85
CA ARG A 7 -5.88 24.37 -2.22
C ARG A 7 -7.04 24.17 -1.26
N GLN A 8 -7.11 25.03 -0.24
CA GLN A 8 -8.23 25.18 0.68
C GLN A 8 -9.49 25.62 -0.10
N THR A 9 -9.94 24.83 -1.05
CA THR A 9 -11.33 24.82 -1.47
C THR A 9 -12.05 24.12 -0.34
N LYS A 10 -12.82 24.90 0.43
CA LYS A 10 -13.80 24.41 1.41
C LYS A 10 -14.62 23.27 0.79
N ALA A 11 -14.13 22.04 0.93
CA ALA A 11 -14.85 20.81 0.65
C ALA A 11 -15.34 20.30 1.99
N ALA A 12 -16.55 19.75 2.02
CA ALA A 12 -17.38 19.50 3.21
C ALA A 12 -16.83 18.53 4.29
N PHE A 13 -15.53 18.22 4.27
CA PHE A 13 -14.85 17.39 5.26
C PHE A 13 -13.75 18.20 5.97
N ASN A 14 -14.14 18.91 7.04
CA ASN A 14 -13.23 19.61 7.96
C ASN A 14 -12.56 18.65 8.96
N PHE A 15 -12.21 17.43 8.55
CA PHE A 15 -11.59 16.44 9.44
C PHE A 15 -10.23 16.04 8.87
N HIS A 16 -9.17 16.53 9.52
CA HIS A 16 -7.82 16.04 9.28
C HIS A 16 -7.61 14.84 10.20
N TYR A 17 -7.54 13.65 9.61
CA TYR A 17 -7.40 12.41 10.37
C TYR A 17 -6.07 11.76 10.10
N GLU A 18 -5.25 11.68 11.15
CA GLU A 18 -4.03 10.90 11.16
C GLU A 18 -4.34 9.52 11.73
N SER A 19 -4.71 8.59 10.85
CA SER A 19 -4.88 7.19 11.25
C SER A 19 -3.54 6.45 11.18
N GLY A 20 -3.20 5.73 12.24
CA GLY A 20 -2.07 4.79 12.25
C GLY A 20 -2.38 3.40 11.68
N SER A 21 -3.65 3.10 11.36
CA SER A 21 -4.11 1.74 11.02
C SER A 21 -4.91 1.72 9.71
N ILE A 22 -4.57 0.75 8.84
CA ILE A 22 -5.29 0.51 7.59
C ILE A 22 -6.73 0.07 7.88
N GLU A 23 -6.94 -0.67 8.97
CA GLU A 23 -8.25 -1.17 9.40
C GLU A 23 -9.21 -0.01 9.70
N THR A 24 -8.74 1.02 10.40
CA THR A 24 -9.54 2.21 10.67
C THR A 24 -9.88 2.98 9.39
N ILE A 25 -8.92 3.10 8.46
CA ILE A 25 -9.18 3.71 7.15
C ILE A 25 -10.27 2.93 6.39
N LYS A 26 -10.22 1.59 6.40
CA LYS A 26 -11.27 0.75 5.79
C LYS A 26 -12.62 0.96 6.48
N ALA A 27 -12.65 1.06 7.81
CA ALA A 27 -13.89 1.28 8.56
C ALA A 27 -14.54 2.64 8.21
N LEU A 28 -13.74 3.70 8.06
CA LEU A 28 -14.23 5.01 7.64
C LEU A 28 -14.87 4.97 6.25
N VAL A 29 -14.21 4.32 5.28
CA VAL A 29 -14.75 4.15 3.92
C VAL A 29 -16.05 3.34 3.94
N LYS A 30 -16.11 2.24 4.71
CA LYS A 30 -17.35 1.45 4.89
C LYS A 30 -18.47 2.25 5.56
N GLY A 31 -18.13 3.18 6.44
CA GLY A 31 -19.06 4.14 7.06
C GLY A 31 -19.52 5.25 6.12
N GLY A 32 -19.17 5.22 4.82
CA GLY A 32 -19.56 6.21 3.83
C GLY A 32 -18.61 7.41 3.72
N THR A 33 -17.43 7.36 4.37
CA THR A 33 -16.45 8.45 4.31
C THR A 33 -15.54 8.29 3.10
N GLY A 34 -16.00 8.77 1.94
CA GLY A 34 -15.19 8.92 0.73
C GLY A 34 -14.51 7.63 0.24
N TYR A 35 -13.28 7.78 -0.26
CA TYR A 35 -12.47 6.68 -0.78
C TYR A 35 -11.04 6.78 -0.25
N SER A 36 -10.35 5.65 -0.17
CA SER A 36 -8.92 5.60 0.17
C SER A 36 -8.19 4.54 -0.66
N LEU A 37 -6.88 4.70 -0.76
CA LEU A 37 -5.98 3.67 -1.30
C LEU A 37 -5.56 2.74 -0.18
N VAL A 38 -5.56 1.43 -0.47
CA VAL A 38 -5.12 0.39 0.46
C VAL A 38 -4.17 -0.58 -0.25
N PRO A 39 -3.18 -1.17 0.45
CA PRO A 39 -2.31 -2.18 -0.13
C PRO A 39 -3.07 -3.46 -0.48
N GLU A 40 -2.60 -4.17 -1.51
CA GLU A 40 -3.22 -5.41 -2.00
C GLU A 40 -3.51 -6.43 -0.91
N LEU A 41 -2.49 -6.76 -0.11
CA LEU A 41 -2.57 -7.77 0.94
C LEU A 41 -3.44 -7.37 2.14
N SER A 42 -3.93 -6.12 2.19
CA SER A 42 -4.84 -5.66 3.26
C SER A 42 -6.31 -5.89 2.94
N VAL A 43 -6.62 -6.30 1.71
CA VAL A 43 -7.99 -6.52 1.23
C VAL A 43 -8.43 -7.96 1.53
N GLY A 44 -9.42 -8.10 2.39
CA GLY A 44 -10.03 -9.39 2.72
C GLY A 44 -11.26 -9.72 1.85
N PRO A 45 -11.82 -10.94 1.99
CA PRO A 45 -13.07 -11.32 1.31
C PRO A 45 -14.24 -10.36 1.59
N ASP A 46 -14.35 -9.88 2.82
CA ASP A 46 -15.44 -8.98 3.27
C ASP A 46 -15.28 -7.54 2.74
N ASP A 47 -14.10 -7.20 2.22
CA ASP A 47 -13.83 -5.88 1.66
C ASP A 47 -14.26 -5.79 0.18
N LYS A 48 -14.47 -6.93 -0.51
CA LYS A 48 -14.76 -7.00 -1.96
C LYS A 48 -15.87 -6.06 -2.44
N PRO A 49 -17.02 -5.86 -1.75
CA PRO A 49 -18.06 -4.95 -2.21
C PRO A 49 -17.63 -3.47 -2.26
N HIS A 50 -16.57 -3.12 -1.53
CA HIS A 50 -16.08 -1.74 -1.37
C HIS A 50 -14.72 -1.52 -2.06
N VAL A 51 -14.26 -2.49 -2.86
CA VAL A 51 -12.95 -2.44 -3.51
C VAL A 51 -13.12 -2.21 -5.00
N LYS A 52 -12.37 -1.25 -5.52
CA LYS A 52 -12.27 -0.97 -6.96
C LYS A 52 -10.81 -1.00 -7.39
N ARG A 53 -10.51 -1.79 -8.42
CA ARG A 53 -9.18 -1.90 -9.04
C ARG A 53 -8.89 -0.71 -9.95
N PHE A 54 -7.60 -0.41 -10.12
CA PHE A 54 -7.14 0.52 -11.13
C PHE A 54 -7.20 -0.13 -12.52
N SER A 55 -7.36 0.71 -13.55
CA SER A 55 -7.06 0.27 -14.91
C SER A 55 -5.56 0.09 -15.08
N GLU A 56 -5.14 -0.80 -15.97
CA GLU A 56 -3.73 -0.97 -16.32
C GLU A 56 -3.11 0.35 -16.84
N PRO A 57 -1.87 0.68 -16.46
CA PRO A 57 -1.00 -0.06 -15.53
C PRO A 57 -1.42 0.15 -14.06
N GLU A 58 -1.62 -0.94 -13.32
CA GLU A 58 -1.93 -0.84 -11.89
C GLU A 58 -0.73 -0.27 -11.09
N PRO A 59 -0.95 0.71 -10.19
CA PRO A 59 0.12 1.25 -9.36
C PRO A 59 0.58 0.21 -8.33
N ALA A 60 1.89 0.02 -8.22
CA ALA A 60 2.50 -0.91 -7.28
C ALA A 60 3.46 -0.20 -6.32
N ARG A 61 3.72 -0.83 -5.17
CA ARG A 61 4.75 -0.41 -4.22
C ARG A 61 5.82 -1.49 -4.07
N GLU A 62 7.08 -1.06 -3.94
CA GLU A 62 8.19 -1.96 -3.61
C GLU A 62 8.28 -2.17 -2.09
N ILE A 63 8.47 -3.41 -1.66
CA ILE A 63 8.73 -3.77 -0.27
C ILE A 63 10.17 -4.23 -0.16
N SER A 64 10.94 -3.56 0.70
CA SER A 64 12.36 -3.82 0.91
C SER A 64 12.67 -3.94 2.40
N ILE A 65 13.60 -4.83 2.74
CA ILE A 65 14.10 -5.00 4.10
C ILE A 65 15.29 -4.07 4.27
N VAL A 66 15.25 -3.22 5.29
CA VAL A 66 16.34 -2.32 5.65
C VAL A 66 17.03 -2.87 6.89
N CYS A 67 18.36 -2.98 6.83
CA CYS A 67 19.19 -3.42 7.94
C CYS A 67 20.34 -2.43 8.20
N HIS A 68 20.83 -2.40 9.43
CA HIS A 68 22.00 -1.60 9.77
C HIS A 68 23.25 -2.16 9.09
N LYS A 69 24.16 -1.28 8.64
CA LYS A 69 25.36 -1.67 7.88
C LYS A 69 26.29 -2.62 8.65
N SER A 70 26.29 -2.57 9.98
CA SER A 70 27.11 -3.46 10.83
C SER A 70 26.58 -4.89 10.94
N LEU A 71 25.38 -5.18 10.43
CA LEU A 71 24.80 -6.52 10.50
C LEU A 71 25.55 -7.47 9.55
N ASN A 72 26.49 -8.24 10.10
CA ASN A 72 27.29 -9.20 9.35
C ASN A 72 26.66 -10.60 9.29
N ARG A 73 25.37 -10.68 8.92
CA ARG A 73 24.62 -11.95 8.82
C ARG A 73 23.78 -12.01 7.52
N PRO A 74 24.42 -12.03 6.34
CA PRO A 74 23.72 -12.03 5.06
C PRO A 74 22.79 -13.25 4.91
N ALA A 75 23.24 -14.43 5.33
CA ALA A 75 22.44 -15.66 5.28
C ALA A 75 21.11 -15.53 6.04
N LEU A 76 21.11 -14.85 7.19
CA LEU A 76 19.89 -14.61 7.96
C LEU A 76 18.90 -13.73 7.18
N ILE A 77 19.39 -12.66 6.58
CA ILE A 77 18.56 -11.75 5.77
C ILE A 77 17.98 -12.49 4.56
N ASP A 78 18.77 -13.35 3.92
CA ASP A 78 18.30 -14.12 2.78
C ASP A 78 17.29 -15.20 3.17
N SER A 79 17.48 -15.88 4.30
CA SER A 79 16.47 -16.79 4.84
C SER A 79 15.16 -16.06 5.15
N ILE A 80 15.21 -14.87 5.76
CA ILE A 80 14.00 -14.06 6.02
C ILE A 80 13.31 -13.66 4.71
N LYS A 81 14.07 -13.16 3.72
CA LYS A 81 13.53 -12.82 2.39
C LYS A 81 12.86 -14.03 1.75
N GLN A 82 13.48 -15.21 1.85
CA GLN A 82 12.95 -16.44 1.30
C GLN A 82 11.63 -16.82 1.98
N GLN A 83 11.59 -16.85 3.32
CA GLN A 83 10.39 -17.18 4.07
C GLN A 83 9.24 -16.20 3.81
N ILE A 84 9.53 -14.89 3.70
CA ILE A 84 8.52 -13.90 3.32
C ILE A 84 8.02 -14.15 1.90
N ARG A 85 8.88 -14.48 0.94
CA ARG A 85 8.46 -14.76 -0.44
C ARG A 85 7.61 -16.02 -0.54
N GLU A 86 7.96 -17.06 0.22
CA GLU A 86 7.23 -18.34 0.25
C GLU A 86 5.85 -18.20 0.88
N SER A 87 5.64 -17.23 1.78
CA SER A 87 4.33 -16.97 2.38
C SER A 87 3.40 -16.10 1.52
N LEU A 88 3.87 -15.55 0.41
CA LEU A 88 3.04 -14.70 -0.46
C LEU A 88 2.07 -15.54 -1.32
N PRO A 89 0.83 -15.06 -1.52
CA PRO A 89 -0.11 -15.67 -2.47
C PRO A 89 0.45 -15.75 -3.89
N SER A 90 0.10 -16.80 -4.62
CA SER A 90 0.61 -17.11 -5.97
C SER A 90 0.33 -16.04 -7.04
N HIS A 91 -0.68 -15.19 -6.83
CA HIS A 91 -1.01 -14.10 -7.74
C HIS A 91 -0.06 -12.90 -7.61
N ILE A 92 0.66 -12.76 -6.49
CA ILE A 92 1.72 -11.76 -6.31
C ILE A 92 2.98 -12.31 -6.96
N LYS A 93 3.14 -12.02 -8.25
CA LYS A 93 4.29 -12.48 -9.04
C LYS A 93 5.52 -11.59 -8.78
N ARG A 94 6.70 -12.19 -9.01
CA ARG A 94 8.00 -11.48 -9.00
C ARG A 94 7.93 -10.21 -9.86
N PRO A 95 8.76 -9.19 -9.58
CA PRO A 95 8.85 -7.98 -10.39
C PRO A 95 8.95 -8.30 -11.88
N ARG A 96 7.83 -8.20 -12.59
CA ARG A 96 7.81 -7.85 -14.01
C ARG A 96 7.97 -6.34 -14.05
N GLU A 97 8.70 -5.83 -15.03
CA GLU A 97 9.01 -4.41 -15.21
C GLU A 97 7.94 -3.48 -14.64
N PHE A 98 8.15 -2.97 -13.43
CA PHE A 98 7.22 -2.04 -12.83
C PHE A 98 7.59 -0.64 -13.33
N THR A 99 6.62 0.09 -13.86
CA THR A 99 6.84 1.51 -14.12
C THR A 99 6.80 2.23 -12.78
N ARG A 100 7.98 2.49 -12.21
CA ARG A 100 8.12 3.38 -11.07
C ARG A 100 7.70 4.77 -11.53
N ILE A 101 6.50 5.20 -11.13
CA ILE A 101 6.03 6.55 -11.37
C ILE A 101 7.03 7.50 -10.69
N GLN A 102 7.81 8.21 -11.49
CA GLN A 102 8.73 9.23 -11.00
C GLN A 102 7.90 10.41 -10.53
N TRP A 103 7.79 10.57 -9.21
CA TRP A 103 7.08 11.68 -8.61
C TRP A 103 7.93 12.96 -8.78
N ARG A 104 7.43 13.88 -9.60
CA ARG A 104 7.86 15.29 -9.71
C ARG A 104 7.00 16.18 -8.85
#